data_AF-A0A7S1KB33-F1
#
_entry.id   AF-A0A7S1KB33-F1
#
_cell.length_a   1.000
_cell.length_b   1.000
_cell.length_c   1.000
_cell.angle_alpha   90.00
_cell.angle_beta   90.00
_cell.angle_gamma   90.00
#
_symmetry.space_group_name_H-M   'P 1'
#
loop_
_entity.id
_entity.type
_entity.pdbx_description
1 polymer ?
#
loop_
_entity_poly.entity_id
_entity_poly.type
_entity_poly.pdbx_seq_one_letter_code
_entity_poly.pdbx_strand_id
1 'polypeptide(L)'
;CFIEADFTLLKQALVQHCQQWQSKLTGLLNQNALKELNALLDYFQINSKTLLEAPKTLDELRHHLTLFDKCKADIPSLEDRIQPVEDQYAKLAEFDVQVGDDEEAMKKSLRPALETFKTTLVEADQILAKSKKIMKAELESNLGQFQKQAAEAQKVFKAAAPFDAEATANEKAFALIQNYRSEVERMRLTEQGMLPKIELFGMEASQYKEIDDMEKDLQLLTSIWTIKEEWDEQWNAMKTGKFRDLNVDEMDTMASTYQKRIQKMKEIKQWPIWTRAKQDIEDF
;
A
#
# COMPACT_ATOMS: atom_id res chain seq x y z
N CYS A 1 -88.56 -36.10 10.66
CA CYS A 1 -87.57 -35.82 9.62
C CYS A 1 -86.22 -35.69 10.32
N PHE A 2 -85.42 -36.75 10.35
CA PHE A 2 -84.05 -36.68 10.88
C PHE A 2 -83.15 -36.31 9.71
N ILE A 3 -82.48 -35.16 9.80
CA ILE A 3 -81.48 -34.74 8.83
C ILE A 3 -80.15 -35.30 9.33
N GLU A 4 -79.61 -36.32 8.65
CA GLU A 4 -78.23 -36.75 8.86
C GLU A 4 -77.30 -35.79 8.09
N ALA A 5 -76.41 -35.12 8.81
CA ALA A 5 -75.42 -34.25 8.20
C ALA A 5 -74.16 -35.05 7.85
N ASP A 6 -73.87 -35.17 6.56
CA ASP A 6 -72.63 -35.76 6.05
C ASP A 6 -71.50 -34.72 6.04
N PHE A 7 -70.51 -34.91 6.91
CA PHE A 7 -69.34 -34.03 7.02
C PHE A 7 -68.11 -34.55 6.24
N THR A 8 -68.26 -35.58 5.42
CA THR A 8 -67.14 -36.21 4.70
C THR A 8 -66.41 -35.22 3.80
N LEU A 9 -67.15 -34.39 3.05
CA LEU A 9 -66.60 -33.33 2.20
C LEU A 9 -65.83 -32.28 3.01
N LEU A 10 -66.35 -31.89 4.19
CA LEU A 10 -65.68 -30.95 5.07
C LEU A 10 -64.38 -31.53 5.65
N LYS A 11 -64.40 -32.80 6.07
CA LYS A 11 -63.21 -33.51 6.56
C LYS A 11 -62.15 -33.62 5.46
N GLN A 12 -62.55 -33.96 4.23
CA GLN A 12 -61.64 -34.02 3.08
C GLN A 12 -61.02 -32.65 2.77
N ALA A 13 -61.83 -31.59 2.73
CA ALA A 13 -61.34 -30.23 2.50
C ALA A 13 -60.35 -29.79 3.61
N LEU A 14 -60.63 -30.13 4.87
CA LEU A 14 -59.74 -29.84 5.99
C LEU A 14 -58.41 -30.60 5.87
N VAL A 15 -58.45 -31.88 5.56
CA VAL A 15 -57.25 -32.72 5.35
C VAL A 15 -56.41 -32.19 4.19
N GLN A 16 -57.02 -31.85 3.06
CA GLN A 16 -56.32 -31.25 1.92
C GLN A 16 -55.66 -29.93 2.30
N HIS A 17 -56.35 -29.07 3.04
CA HIS A 17 -55.79 -27.81 3.50
C HIS A 17 -54.59 -28.05 4.44
N CYS A 18 -54.71 -28.97 5.40
CA CYS A 18 -53.60 -29.36 6.28
C CYS A 18 -52.39 -29.89 5.50
N GLN A 19 -52.59 -30.78 4.52
CA GLN A 19 -51.53 -31.29 3.66
C GLN A 19 -50.87 -30.20 2.83
N GLN A 20 -51.65 -29.24 2.31
CA GLN A 20 -51.12 -28.11 1.57
C GLN A 20 -50.22 -27.23 2.44
N TRP A 21 -50.64 -26.93 3.67
CA TRP A 21 -49.83 -26.16 4.61
C TRP A 21 -48.59 -26.92 5.07
N GLN A 22 -48.72 -28.22 5.35
CA GLN A 22 -47.60 -29.08 5.68
C GLN A 22 -46.55 -29.05 4.56
N SER A 23 -46.95 -29.25 3.30
CA SER A 23 -46.06 -29.19 2.14
C SER A 23 -45.39 -27.82 1.98
N LYS A 24 -46.11 -26.71 2.21
CA LYS A 24 -45.52 -25.37 2.18
C LYS A 24 -44.48 -25.17 3.28
N LEU A 25 -44.79 -25.59 4.51
CA LEU A 25 -43.90 -25.42 5.66
C LEU A 25 -42.64 -26.29 5.54
N THR A 26 -42.79 -27.55 5.13
CA THR A 26 -41.63 -28.43 4.88
C THR A 26 -40.81 -27.97 3.69
N GLY A 27 -41.45 -27.44 2.64
CA GLY A 27 -40.75 -26.81 1.51
C GLY A 27 -39.91 -25.61 1.94
N LEU A 28 -40.45 -24.72 2.78
CA LEU A 28 -39.71 -23.58 3.33
C LEU A 28 -38.58 -24.02 4.27
N LEU A 29 -38.82 -25.04 5.09
CA LEU A 29 -37.81 -25.61 5.99
C LEU A 29 -36.63 -26.17 5.19
N ASN A 30 -36.90 -26.93 4.12
CA ASN A 30 -35.87 -27.45 3.22
C ASN A 30 -35.08 -26.32 2.54
N GLN A 31 -35.75 -25.30 1.99
CA GLN A 31 -35.08 -24.16 1.37
C GLN A 31 -34.15 -23.42 2.34
N ASN A 32 -34.59 -23.24 3.59
CA ASN A 32 -33.77 -22.61 4.62
C ASN A 32 -32.56 -23.47 5.01
N ALA A 33 -32.77 -24.77 5.20
CA ALA A 33 -31.69 -25.72 5.53
C ALA A 33 -30.65 -25.78 4.40
N LEU A 34 -31.10 -25.91 3.15
CA LEU A 34 -30.24 -25.94 1.98
C LEU A 34 -29.44 -24.64 1.81
N LYS A 35 -30.08 -23.48 2.04
CA LYS A 35 -29.40 -22.18 1.96
C LYS A 35 -28.29 -22.08 3.01
N GLU A 36 -28.56 -22.49 4.23
CA GLU A 36 -27.57 -22.44 5.32
C GLU A 36 -26.45 -23.46 5.11
N LEU A 37 -26.78 -24.67 4.64
CA LEU A 37 -25.82 -25.71 4.26
C LEU A 37 -24.83 -25.21 3.20
N ASN A 38 -25.34 -24.61 2.12
CA ASN A 38 -24.51 -24.01 1.07
C ASN A 38 -23.65 -22.88 1.63
N ALA A 39 -24.24 -21.97 2.42
CA ALA A 39 -23.49 -20.85 2.99
C ALA A 39 -22.30 -21.29 3.86
N LEU A 40 -22.45 -22.38 4.63
CA LEU A 40 -21.37 -22.95 5.44
C LEU A 40 -20.29 -23.59 4.56
N LEU A 41 -20.67 -24.43 3.59
CA LEU A 41 -19.72 -25.09 2.69
C LEU A 41 -18.95 -24.07 1.83
N ASP A 42 -19.63 -23.07 1.28
CA ASP A 42 -19.02 -21.98 0.52
C ASP A 42 -18.04 -21.19 1.38
N TYR A 43 -18.41 -20.88 2.64
CA TYR A 43 -17.51 -20.19 3.57
C TYR A 43 -16.22 -21.01 3.80
N PHE A 44 -16.33 -22.32 4.03
CA PHE A 44 -15.15 -23.18 4.21
C PHE A 44 -14.28 -23.20 2.95
N GLN A 45 -14.88 -23.37 1.78
CA GLN A 45 -14.16 -23.51 0.52
C GLN A 45 -13.45 -22.22 0.10
N ILE A 46 -14.16 -21.08 0.12
CA ILE A 46 -13.62 -19.78 -0.29
C ILE A 46 -12.47 -19.38 0.63
N ASN A 47 -12.69 -19.43 1.95
CA ASN A 47 -11.66 -19.02 2.90
C ASN A 47 -10.46 -19.98 2.92
N SER A 48 -10.69 -21.30 2.77
CA SER A 48 -9.58 -22.26 2.62
C SER A 48 -8.70 -21.91 1.43
N LYS A 49 -9.32 -21.64 0.27
CA LYS A 49 -8.59 -21.33 -0.95
C LYS A 49 -7.74 -20.07 -0.77
N THR A 50 -8.32 -19.00 -0.25
CA THR A 50 -7.60 -17.74 -0.02
C THR A 50 -6.46 -17.91 0.98
N LEU A 51 -6.69 -18.63 2.09
CA LEU A 51 -5.69 -18.77 3.16
C LEU A 51 -4.54 -19.73 2.82
N LEU A 52 -4.76 -20.69 1.92
CA LEU A 52 -3.71 -21.60 1.41
C LEU A 52 -2.83 -20.96 0.33
N GLU A 53 -3.27 -19.86 -0.28
CA GLU A 53 -2.45 -19.10 -1.22
C GLU A 53 -1.41 -18.27 -0.43
N ALA A 54 -0.13 -18.45 -0.76
CA ALA A 54 0.94 -17.69 -0.13
C ALA A 54 0.86 -16.22 -0.58
N PRO A 55 0.76 -15.25 0.36
CA PRO A 55 0.71 -13.84 0.00
C PRO A 55 2.03 -13.43 -0.66
N LYS A 56 1.93 -12.63 -1.72
CA LYS A 56 3.07 -12.10 -2.49
C LYS A 56 3.37 -10.65 -2.14
N THR A 57 2.36 -9.92 -1.70
CA THR A 57 2.47 -8.52 -1.29
C THR A 57 2.19 -8.35 0.20
N LEU A 58 2.61 -7.22 0.76
CA LEU A 58 2.35 -6.90 2.17
C LEU A 58 0.88 -6.62 2.44
N ASP A 59 0.18 -6.03 1.47
CA ASP A 59 -1.27 -5.80 1.55
C ASP A 59 -2.02 -7.14 1.57
N GLU A 60 -1.62 -8.09 0.73
CA GLU A 60 -2.13 -9.47 0.76
C GLU A 60 -1.82 -10.15 2.09
N LEU A 61 -0.58 -10.03 2.62
CA LEU A 61 -0.23 -10.60 3.91
C LEU A 61 -1.11 -10.05 5.03
N ARG A 62 -1.35 -8.73 5.05
CA ARG A 62 -2.23 -8.08 6.03
C ARG A 62 -3.67 -8.56 5.91
N HIS A 63 -4.17 -8.68 4.67
CA HIS A 63 -5.51 -9.21 4.41
C HIS A 63 -5.63 -10.66 4.89
N HIS A 64 -4.68 -11.52 4.56
CA HIS A 64 -4.69 -12.94 4.94
C HIS A 64 -4.59 -13.11 6.46
N LEU A 65 -3.77 -12.32 7.15
CA LEU A 65 -3.70 -12.34 8.62
C LEU A 65 -5.04 -11.96 9.26
N THR A 66 -5.67 -10.90 8.77
CA THR A 66 -6.98 -10.44 9.27
C THR A 66 -8.06 -11.49 9.01
N LEU A 67 -8.06 -12.09 7.81
CA LEU A 67 -8.99 -13.15 7.45
C LEU A 67 -8.76 -14.41 8.30
N PHE A 68 -7.51 -14.79 8.52
CA PHE A 68 -7.15 -15.93 9.35
C PHE A 68 -7.65 -15.76 10.79
N ASP A 69 -7.39 -14.61 11.41
CA ASP A 69 -7.85 -14.30 12.76
C ASP A 69 -9.38 -14.32 12.86
N LYS A 70 -10.06 -13.76 11.85
CA LYS A 70 -11.52 -13.82 11.74
C LYS A 70 -12.01 -15.26 11.63
N CYS A 71 -11.48 -16.05 10.70
CA CYS A 71 -11.90 -17.44 10.51
C CYS A 71 -11.70 -18.27 11.77
N LYS A 72 -10.59 -18.05 12.49
CA LYS A 72 -10.32 -18.71 13.77
C LYS A 72 -11.33 -18.31 14.86
N ALA A 73 -11.71 -17.03 14.93
CA ALA A 73 -12.73 -16.54 15.84
C ALA A 73 -14.14 -17.03 15.48
N ASP A 74 -14.41 -17.25 14.20
CA ASP A 74 -15.72 -17.71 13.70
C ASP A 74 -15.95 -19.22 13.97
N ILE A 75 -14.91 -20.04 14.22
CA ILE A 75 -15.03 -21.51 14.39
C ILE A 75 -16.15 -21.92 15.38
N PRO A 76 -16.24 -21.40 16.61
CA PRO A 76 -17.30 -21.80 17.54
C PRO A 76 -18.69 -21.48 17.01
N SER A 77 -18.87 -20.30 16.39
CA SER A 77 -20.13 -19.90 15.78
C SER A 77 -20.50 -20.80 14.59
N LEU A 78 -19.51 -21.23 13.79
CA LEU A 78 -19.73 -22.15 12.68
C LEU A 78 -20.13 -23.54 13.17
N GLU A 79 -19.55 -24.04 14.26
CA GLU A 79 -19.97 -25.28 14.93
C GLU A 79 -21.41 -25.22 15.43
N ASP A 80 -21.76 -24.13 16.12
CA ASP A 80 -23.10 -23.91 16.66
C ASP A 80 -24.18 -23.83 15.56
N ARG A 81 -23.81 -23.38 14.36
CA ARG A 81 -24.72 -23.29 13.20
C ARG A 81 -24.97 -24.63 12.50
N ILE A 82 -24.10 -25.63 12.67
CA ILE A 82 -24.27 -26.94 12.04
C ILE A 82 -25.45 -27.71 12.68
N GLN A 83 -25.57 -27.68 14.01
CA GLN A 83 -26.59 -28.46 14.71
C GLN A 83 -28.03 -28.10 14.27
N PRO A 84 -28.43 -26.82 14.17
CA PRO A 84 -29.74 -26.44 13.65
C PRO A 84 -30.00 -26.97 12.23
N VAL A 85 -29.01 -27.01 11.35
CA VAL A 85 -29.16 -27.53 9.98
C VAL A 85 -29.43 -29.04 10.03
N GLU A 86 -28.65 -29.79 10.83
CA GLU A 86 -28.86 -31.22 11.03
C GLU A 86 -30.26 -31.52 11.59
N ASP A 87 -30.73 -30.72 12.56
CA ASP A 87 -32.05 -30.84 13.18
C ASP A 87 -33.18 -30.53 12.17
N GLN A 88 -33.01 -29.52 11.31
CA GLN A 88 -33.96 -29.20 10.24
C GLN A 88 -34.11 -30.36 9.26
N TYR A 89 -33.00 -30.98 8.85
CA TYR A 89 -33.02 -32.17 7.99
C TYR A 89 -33.60 -33.40 8.68
N ALA A 90 -33.33 -33.60 9.97
CA ALA A 90 -33.97 -34.65 10.75
C ALA A 90 -35.48 -34.47 10.78
N LYS A 91 -35.95 -33.22 10.95
CA LYS A 91 -37.39 -32.91 10.95
C LYS A 91 -38.05 -33.11 9.59
N LEU A 92 -37.36 -32.80 8.49
CA LEU A 92 -37.84 -33.08 7.13
C LEU A 92 -38.02 -34.58 6.89
N ALA A 93 -37.07 -35.40 7.38
CA ALA A 93 -37.16 -36.85 7.30
C ALA A 93 -38.34 -37.43 8.10
N GLU A 94 -38.65 -36.88 9.28
CA GLU A 94 -39.85 -37.27 10.06
C GLU A 94 -41.18 -37.02 9.33
N PHE A 95 -41.20 -36.09 8.36
CA PHE A 95 -42.39 -35.78 7.55
C PHE A 95 -42.36 -36.44 6.16
N ASP A 96 -41.50 -37.45 5.96
CA ASP A 96 -41.33 -38.19 4.70
C ASP A 96 -40.99 -37.30 3.48
N VAL A 97 -40.38 -36.13 3.72
CA VAL A 97 -39.96 -35.22 2.65
C VAL A 97 -38.70 -35.79 2.00
N GLN A 98 -38.81 -36.15 0.71
CA GLN A 98 -37.67 -36.65 -0.06
C GLN A 98 -36.75 -35.49 -0.42
N VAL A 99 -35.51 -35.58 0.07
CA VAL A 99 -34.42 -34.66 -0.24
C VAL A 99 -33.62 -35.23 -1.43
N GLY A 100 -33.08 -34.38 -2.30
CA GLY A 100 -32.29 -34.85 -3.44
C GLY A 100 -30.97 -35.51 -3.03
N ASP A 101 -30.46 -36.44 -3.85
CA ASP A 101 -29.22 -37.17 -3.55
C ASP A 101 -28.00 -36.25 -3.34
N ASP A 102 -27.90 -35.17 -4.13
CA ASP A 102 -26.83 -34.16 -4.01
C ASP A 102 -26.88 -33.45 -2.65
N GLU A 103 -28.08 -33.07 -2.20
CA GLU A 103 -28.28 -32.36 -0.94
C GLU A 103 -28.00 -33.26 0.27
N GLU A 104 -28.37 -34.54 0.19
CA GLU A 104 -28.03 -35.53 1.22
C GLU A 104 -26.51 -35.79 1.27
N ALA A 105 -25.82 -35.76 0.12
CA ALA A 105 -24.36 -35.83 0.08
C ALA A 105 -23.69 -34.60 0.71
N MET A 106 -24.21 -33.39 0.44
CA MET A 106 -23.73 -32.14 1.04
C MET A 106 -23.93 -32.11 2.56
N LYS A 107 -25.08 -32.57 3.04
CA LYS A 107 -25.36 -32.71 4.48
C LYS A 107 -24.34 -33.63 5.15
N LYS A 108 -24.06 -34.79 4.55
CA LYS A 108 -23.07 -35.75 5.07
C LYS A 108 -21.64 -35.20 5.06
N SER A 109 -21.32 -34.32 4.10
CA SER A 109 -19.99 -33.73 3.99
C SER A 109 -19.76 -32.53 4.91
N LEU A 110 -20.81 -31.94 5.50
CA LEU A 110 -20.71 -30.72 6.30
C LEU A 110 -19.74 -30.81 7.49
N ARG A 111 -19.90 -31.84 8.35
CA ARG A 111 -19.01 -32.06 9.50
C ARG A 111 -17.56 -32.38 9.05
N PRO A 112 -17.32 -33.31 8.11
CA PRO A 112 -16.00 -33.51 7.52
C PRO A 112 -15.36 -32.24 6.92
N ALA A 113 -16.17 -31.39 6.27
CA ALA A 113 -15.70 -30.15 5.66
C ALA A 113 -15.24 -29.14 6.72
N LEU A 114 -15.92 -29.04 7.86
CA LEU A 114 -15.47 -28.22 8.98
C LEU A 114 -14.14 -28.73 9.56
N GLU A 115 -13.97 -30.04 9.78
CA GLU A 115 -12.71 -30.58 10.29
C GLU A 115 -11.55 -30.38 9.31
N THR A 116 -11.85 -30.53 8.01
CA THR A 116 -10.90 -30.18 6.94
C THR A 116 -10.55 -28.69 7.00
N PHE A 117 -11.54 -27.81 7.15
CA PHE A 117 -11.31 -26.36 7.29
C PHE A 117 -10.42 -26.02 8.48
N LYS A 118 -10.65 -26.61 9.65
CA LYS A 118 -9.78 -26.43 10.82
C LYS A 118 -8.34 -26.88 10.55
N THR A 119 -8.17 -28.00 9.85
CA THR A 119 -6.85 -28.49 9.45
C THR A 119 -6.17 -27.51 8.48
N THR A 120 -6.92 -27.01 7.49
CA THR A 120 -6.47 -25.96 6.58
C THR A 120 -6.04 -24.69 7.32
N LEU A 121 -6.71 -24.30 8.40
CA LEU A 121 -6.28 -23.16 9.22
C LEU A 121 -4.91 -23.42 9.87
N VAL A 122 -4.62 -24.63 10.33
CA VAL A 122 -3.29 -24.98 10.86
C VAL A 122 -2.22 -24.86 9.76
N GLU A 123 -2.52 -25.32 8.55
CA GLU A 123 -1.60 -25.19 7.41
C GLU A 123 -1.40 -23.72 7.00
N ALA A 124 -2.48 -22.95 6.95
CA ALA A 124 -2.46 -21.51 6.66
C ALA A 124 -1.60 -20.74 7.68
N ASP A 125 -1.70 -21.06 8.98
CA ASP A 125 -0.85 -20.44 10.01
C ASP A 125 0.64 -20.66 9.72
N GLN A 126 1.02 -21.87 9.30
CA GLN A 126 2.39 -22.18 8.92
C GLN A 126 2.84 -21.42 7.66
N ILE A 127 1.97 -21.31 6.65
CA ILE A 127 2.24 -20.55 5.42
C ILE A 127 2.43 -19.07 5.78
N LEU A 128 1.52 -18.49 6.54
CA LEU A 128 1.58 -17.08 6.94
C LEU A 128 2.80 -16.79 7.83
N ALA A 129 3.15 -17.67 8.75
CA ALA A 129 4.36 -17.54 9.57
C ALA A 129 5.64 -17.55 8.71
N LYS A 130 5.72 -18.47 7.73
CA LYS A 130 6.84 -18.54 6.79
C LYS A 130 6.91 -17.29 5.90
N SER A 131 5.80 -16.88 5.30
CA SER A 131 5.73 -15.68 4.45
C SER A 131 6.08 -14.42 5.25
N LYS A 132 5.59 -14.27 6.48
CA LYS A 132 5.95 -13.16 7.37
C LYS A 132 7.45 -13.10 7.62
N LYS A 133 8.10 -14.24 7.87
CA LYS A 133 9.55 -14.31 8.08
C LYS A 133 10.33 -13.94 6.81
N ILE A 134 9.93 -14.46 5.65
CA ILE A 134 10.59 -14.19 4.36
C ILE A 134 10.45 -12.71 4.01
N MET A 135 9.23 -12.15 4.03
CA MET A 135 9.00 -10.74 3.70
C MET A 135 9.72 -9.80 4.67
N LYS A 136 9.81 -10.15 5.96
CA LYS A 136 10.59 -9.39 6.93
C LYS A 136 12.08 -9.35 6.56
N ALA A 137 12.67 -10.49 6.24
CA ALA A 137 14.07 -10.59 5.87
C ALA A 137 14.37 -9.87 4.53
N GLU A 138 13.45 -9.94 3.57
CA GLU A 138 13.54 -9.19 2.31
C GLU A 138 13.48 -7.68 2.57
N LEU A 139 12.59 -7.22 3.46
CA LEU A 139 12.52 -5.81 3.84
C LEU A 139 13.83 -5.34 4.50
N GLU A 140 14.37 -6.09 5.46
CA GLU A 140 15.66 -5.78 6.10
C GLU A 140 16.80 -5.70 5.08
N SER A 141 16.85 -6.64 4.14
CA SER A 141 17.82 -6.62 3.03
C SER A 141 17.65 -5.38 2.14
N ASN A 142 16.42 -5.05 1.77
CA ASN A 142 16.10 -3.88 0.93
C ASN A 142 16.47 -2.57 1.64
N LEU A 143 16.21 -2.45 2.94
CA LEU A 143 16.60 -1.28 3.73
C LEU A 143 18.13 -1.13 3.77
N GLY A 144 18.85 -2.23 3.98
CA GLY A 144 20.32 -2.22 3.94
C GLY A 144 20.90 -1.88 2.56
N GLN A 145 20.25 -2.32 1.48
CA GLN A 145 20.63 -1.95 0.12
C GLN A 145 20.34 -0.48 -0.17
N PHE A 146 19.17 0.02 0.24
CA PHE A 146 18.78 1.40 0.06
C PHE A 146 19.71 2.36 0.81
N GLN A 147 20.13 2.01 2.03
CA GLN A 147 21.14 2.77 2.77
C GLN A 147 22.46 2.87 2.00
N LYS A 148 22.94 1.76 1.42
CA LYS A 148 24.17 1.76 0.60
C LYS A 148 24.00 2.60 -0.67
N GLN A 149 22.83 2.52 -1.31
CA GLN A 149 22.50 3.32 -2.50
C GLN A 149 22.51 4.81 -2.17
N ALA A 150 21.90 5.22 -1.05
CA ALA A 150 21.91 6.61 -0.61
C ALA A 150 23.33 7.13 -0.33
N ALA A 151 24.17 6.32 0.32
CA ALA A 151 25.57 6.66 0.58
C ALA A 151 26.40 6.78 -0.71
N GLU A 152 26.24 5.87 -1.66
CA GLU A 152 26.94 5.94 -2.94
C GLU A 152 26.43 7.11 -3.80
N ALA A 153 25.11 7.36 -3.82
CA ALA A 153 24.53 8.52 -4.49
C ALA A 153 25.09 9.82 -3.93
N GLN A 154 25.20 9.95 -2.60
CA GLN A 154 25.82 11.14 -1.99
C GLN A 154 27.28 11.30 -2.39
N LYS A 155 28.05 10.20 -2.44
CA LYS A 155 29.45 10.23 -2.87
C LYS A 155 29.60 10.68 -4.33
N VAL A 156 28.79 10.13 -5.23
CA VAL A 156 28.75 10.53 -6.65
C VAL A 156 28.33 11.99 -6.78
N PHE A 157 27.30 12.41 -6.04
CA PHE A 157 26.84 13.79 -6.00
C PHE A 157 27.95 14.74 -5.56
N LYS A 158 28.65 14.46 -4.44
CA LYS A 158 29.77 15.29 -3.97
C LYS A 158 30.94 15.39 -4.95
N ALA A 159 31.11 14.39 -5.82
CA ALA A 159 32.20 14.36 -6.81
C ALA A 159 31.84 15.02 -8.15
N ALA A 160 30.57 14.94 -8.58
CA ALA A 160 30.17 15.29 -9.94
C ALA A 160 29.10 16.39 -10.04
N ALA A 161 28.47 16.79 -8.92
CA ALA A 161 27.60 17.95 -8.91
C ALA A 161 28.42 19.24 -9.11
N PRO A 162 27.80 20.32 -9.63
CA PRO A 162 28.51 21.53 -10.02
C PRO A 162 28.90 22.41 -8.82
N PHE A 163 29.73 21.88 -7.92
CA PHE A 163 30.37 22.62 -6.83
C PHE A 163 31.51 23.51 -7.35
N ASP A 164 32.00 23.24 -8.55
CA ASP A 164 33.04 24.00 -9.23
C ASP A 164 32.51 24.68 -10.50
N ALA A 165 32.85 25.95 -10.63
CA ALA A 165 32.46 26.83 -11.73
C ALA A 165 33.42 26.75 -12.92
N GLU A 166 34.67 26.34 -12.72
CA GLU A 166 35.74 26.52 -13.70
C GLU A 166 35.55 25.64 -14.96
N ALA A 167 34.84 24.52 -14.81
CA ALA A 167 34.60 23.55 -15.88
C ALA A 167 33.16 23.54 -16.44
N THR A 168 32.25 24.38 -15.92
CA THR A 168 30.79 24.21 -16.17
C THR A 168 30.10 25.52 -16.57
N ALA A 169 29.50 25.53 -17.78
CA ALA A 169 28.59 26.60 -18.21
C ALA A 169 27.27 26.56 -17.41
N ASN A 170 26.63 27.72 -17.21
CA ASN A 170 25.40 27.85 -16.39
C ASN A 170 24.31 26.84 -16.79
N GLU A 171 24.03 26.71 -18.10
CA GLU A 171 23.05 25.75 -18.63
C GLU A 171 23.36 24.30 -18.22
N LYS A 172 24.64 23.90 -18.29
CA LYS A 172 25.07 22.55 -17.91
C LYS A 172 24.96 22.34 -16.40
N ALA A 173 25.26 23.36 -15.59
CA ALA A 173 25.12 23.28 -14.14
C ALA A 173 23.66 23.10 -13.73
N PHE A 174 22.74 23.88 -14.30
CA PHE A 174 21.30 23.72 -14.04
C PHE A 174 20.77 22.36 -14.50
N ALA A 175 21.20 21.87 -15.67
CA ALA A 175 20.83 20.53 -16.13
C ALA A 175 21.29 19.44 -15.16
N LEU A 176 22.53 19.51 -14.67
CA LEU A 176 23.05 18.57 -13.66
C LEU A 176 22.26 18.67 -12.34
N ILE A 177 21.98 19.87 -11.85
CA ILE A 177 21.18 20.09 -10.64
C ILE A 177 19.79 19.46 -10.80
N GLN A 178 19.13 19.63 -11.94
CA GLN A 178 17.81 19.04 -12.19
C GLN A 178 17.84 17.50 -12.25
N ASN A 179 18.90 16.92 -12.86
CA ASN A 179 19.08 15.47 -12.88
C ASN A 179 19.21 14.92 -11.46
N TYR A 180 20.06 15.53 -10.62
CA TYR A 180 20.23 15.11 -9.22
C TYR A 180 18.97 15.35 -8.38
N ARG A 181 18.23 16.45 -8.60
CA ARG A 181 16.92 16.66 -7.95
C ARG A 181 15.95 15.53 -8.27
N SER A 182 15.87 15.13 -9.53
CA SER A 182 15.00 14.03 -9.97
C SER A 182 15.42 12.69 -9.34
N GLU A 183 16.72 12.46 -9.21
CA GLU A 183 17.26 11.26 -8.57
C GLU A 183 16.93 11.21 -7.07
N VAL A 184 17.12 12.33 -6.36
CA VAL A 184 16.79 12.48 -4.93
C VAL A 184 15.29 12.32 -4.68
N GLU A 185 14.44 12.91 -5.51
CA GLU A 185 13.00 12.74 -5.44
C GLU A 185 12.59 11.27 -5.60
N ARG A 186 13.21 10.55 -6.54
CA ARG A 186 12.97 9.11 -6.71
C ARG A 186 13.38 8.32 -5.46
N MET A 187 14.49 8.69 -4.80
CA MET A 187 14.91 8.08 -3.54
C MET A 187 13.91 8.36 -2.42
N ARG A 188 13.36 9.58 -2.33
CA ARG A 188 12.30 9.95 -1.37
C ARG A 188 11.02 9.18 -1.57
N LEU A 189 10.56 9.04 -2.81
CA LEU A 189 9.37 8.23 -3.10
C LEU A 189 9.58 6.76 -2.71
N THR A 190 10.80 6.25 -2.91
CA THR A 190 11.17 4.90 -2.49
C THR A 190 11.15 4.75 -0.97
N GLU A 191 11.74 5.71 -0.23
CA GLU A 191 11.70 5.80 1.23
C GLU A 191 10.26 5.82 1.77
N GLN A 192 9.42 6.70 1.22
CA GLN A 192 8.01 6.81 1.60
C GLN A 192 7.23 5.53 1.34
N GLY A 193 7.51 4.84 0.22
CA GLY A 193 6.92 3.55 -0.11
C GLY A 193 7.34 2.40 0.81
N MET A 194 8.43 2.56 1.58
CA MET A 194 8.89 1.59 2.58
C MET A 194 8.26 1.81 3.97
N LEU A 195 7.82 3.03 4.30
CA LEU A 195 7.28 3.37 5.63
C LEU A 195 6.13 2.47 6.10
N PRO A 196 5.07 2.21 5.30
CA PRO A 196 3.98 1.33 5.73
C PRO A 196 4.46 -0.11 6.01
N LYS A 197 5.51 -0.54 5.29
CA LYS A 197 6.11 -1.87 5.43
C LYS A 197 6.88 -1.99 6.75
N ILE A 198 7.66 -0.96 7.08
CA ILE A 198 8.39 -0.83 8.35
C ILE A 198 7.41 -0.85 9.52
N GLU A 199 6.33 -0.07 9.43
CA GLU A 199 5.29 -0.01 10.46
C GLU A 199 4.59 -1.37 10.66
N LEU A 200 4.24 -2.07 9.57
CA LEU A 200 3.60 -3.39 9.64
C LEU A 200 4.44 -4.42 10.43
N PHE A 201 5.76 -4.36 10.31
CA PHE A 201 6.67 -5.26 11.02
C PHE A 201 7.15 -4.70 12.37
N GLY A 202 6.70 -3.51 12.78
CA GLY A 202 7.14 -2.86 14.00
C GLY A 202 8.64 -2.55 14.03
N MET A 203 9.23 -2.28 12.86
CA MET A 203 10.63 -1.89 12.73
C MET A 203 10.79 -0.39 13.00
N GLU A 204 11.98 0.02 13.42
CA GLU A 204 12.33 1.43 13.53
C GLU A 204 12.62 2.01 12.14
N ALA A 205 12.04 3.18 11.85
CA ALA A 205 12.33 3.89 10.62
C ALA A 205 13.74 4.51 10.68
N SER A 206 14.60 4.12 9.76
CA SER A 206 15.92 4.74 9.59
C SER A 206 15.78 6.16 9.04
N GLN A 207 16.56 7.10 9.56
CA GLN A 207 16.73 8.42 8.96
C GLN A 207 17.90 8.37 7.98
N TYR A 208 17.64 8.71 6.72
CA TYR A 208 18.65 8.73 5.66
C TYR A 208 19.23 10.13 5.51
N LYS A 209 20.12 10.49 6.43
CA LYS A 209 20.77 11.81 6.47
C LYS A 209 21.47 12.16 5.15
N GLU A 210 21.97 11.16 4.44
CA GLU A 210 22.61 11.36 3.15
C GLU A 210 21.69 12.02 2.12
N ILE A 211 20.41 11.64 2.13
CA ILE A 211 19.37 12.21 1.26
C ILE A 211 19.02 13.63 1.72
N ASP A 212 18.86 13.84 3.03
CA ASP A 212 18.61 15.17 3.61
C ASP A 212 19.72 16.17 3.24
N ASP A 213 20.98 15.75 3.35
CA ASP A 213 22.15 16.55 3.02
C ASP A 213 22.18 16.89 1.51
N MET A 214 21.87 15.92 0.63
CA MET A 214 21.81 16.16 -0.82
C MET A 214 20.70 17.15 -1.20
N GLU A 215 19.51 17.06 -0.60
CA GLU A 215 18.42 18.03 -0.84
C GLU A 215 18.82 19.44 -0.44
N LYS A 216 19.45 19.57 0.73
CA LYS A 216 19.95 20.86 1.21
C LYS A 216 21.00 21.42 0.25
N ASP A 217 21.99 20.61 -0.13
CA ASP A 217 23.06 21.04 -1.03
C ASP A 217 22.52 21.41 -2.42
N LEU A 218 21.51 20.70 -2.94
CA LEU A 218 20.85 21.02 -4.21
C LEU A 218 20.12 22.37 -4.18
N GLN A 219 19.47 22.71 -3.07
CA GLN A 219 18.83 24.02 -2.89
C GLN A 219 19.86 25.15 -2.91
N LEU A 220 20.99 24.94 -2.23
CA LEU A 220 22.08 25.91 -2.16
C LEU A 220 22.81 26.05 -3.50
N LEU A 221 23.05 24.94 -4.20
CA LEU A 221 23.61 24.93 -5.55
C LEU A 221 22.70 25.70 -6.52
N THR A 222 21.39 25.45 -6.48
CA THR A 222 20.43 26.22 -7.31
C THR A 222 20.56 27.71 -7.03
N SER A 223 20.62 28.10 -5.74
CA SER A 223 20.66 29.49 -5.34
C SER A 223 21.95 30.22 -5.79
N ILE A 224 23.12 29.59 -5.65
CA ILE A 224 24.39 30.22 -6.06
C ILE A 224 24.54 30.26 -7.59
N TRP A 225 24.08 29.23 -8.30
CA TRP A 225 24.10 29.21 -9.77
C TRP A 225 23.13 30.22 -10.38
N THR A 226 21.96 30.46 -9.75
CA THR A 226 21.05 31.54 -10.15
C THR A 226 21.71 32.92 -9.97
N ILE A 227 22.40 33.15 -8.85
CA ILE A 227 23.16 34.40 -8.66
C ILE A 227 24.21 34.58 -9.76
N LYS A 228 24.95 33.50 -10.09
CA LYS A 228 25.97 33.53 -11.15
C LYS A 228 25.37 33.81 -12.53
N GLU A 229 24.27 33.15 -12.88
CA GLU A 229 23.58 33.37 -14.15
C GLU A 229 23.07 34.81 -14.28
N GLU A 230 22.38 35.31 -13.26
CA GLU A 230 21.93 36.70 -13.23
C GLU A 230 23.11 37.68 -13.36
N TRP A 231 24.23 37.44 -12.67
CA TRP A 231 25.43 38.27 -12.79
C TRP A 231 26.03 38.22 -14.20
N ASP A 232 26.16 37.02 -14.78
CA ASP A 232 26.69 36.82 -16.13
C ASP A 232 25.83 37.55 -17.18
N GLU A 233 24.50 37.54 -17.03
CA GLU A 233 23.56 38.27 -17.89
C GLU A 233 23.76 39.79 -17.78
N GLN A 234 23.83 40.33 -16.55
CA GLN A 234 24.06 41.76 -16.34
C GLN A 234 25.42 42.17 -16.90
N TRP A 235 26.46 41.38 -16.65
CA TRP A 235 27.81 41.62 -17.17
C TRP A 235 27.87 41.62 -18.70
N ASN A 236 27.19 40.67 -19.34
CA ASN A 236 27.11 40.63 -20.79
C ASN A 236 26.30 41.81 -21.38
N ALA A 237 25.21 42.22 -20.72
CA ALA A 237 24.46 43.42 -21.10
C ALA A 237 25.32 44.69 -21.00
N MET A 238 26.10 44.83 -19.92
CA MET A 238 27.02 45.95 -19.72
C MET A 238 28.15 45.97 -20.77
N LYS A 239 28.72 44.81 -21.10
CA LYS A 239 29.75 44.69 -22.16
C LYS A 239 29.26 45.05 -23.56
N THR A 240 27.99 44.75 -23.84
CA THR A 240 27.40 44.95 -25.18
C THR A 240 26.71 46.32 -25.32
N GLY A 241 26.51 47.04 -24.22
CA GLY A 241 25.95 48.39 -24.20
C GLY A 241 26.89 49.43 -24.82
N LYS A 242 26.31 50.56 -25.26
CA LYS A 242 27.09 51.71 -25.70
C LYS A 242 27.76 52.36 -24.50
N PHE A 243 29.06 52.63 -24.59
CA PHE A 243 29.85 53.26 -23.52
C PHE A 243 29.23 54.55 -22.96
N ARG A 244 28.55 55.34 -23.81
CA ARG A 244 27.91 56.61 -23.41
C ARG A 244 26.67 56.42 -22.52
N ASP A 245 26.06 55.25 -22.57
CA ASP A 245 24.83 54.92 -21.84
C ASP A 245 25.14 54.13 -20.55
N LEU A 246 26.43 53.89 -20.23
CA LEU A 246 26.86 53.23 -19.00
C LEU A 246 26.86 54.21 -17.82
N ASN A 247 26.16 53.83 -16.74
CA ASN A 247 26.15 54.56 -15.48
C ASN A 247 26.98 53.81 -14.43
N VAL A 248 28.15 54.35 -14.10
CA VAL A 248 29.10 53.74 -13.14
C VAL A 248 28.51 53.61 -11.73
N ASP A 249 27.70 54.57 -11.29
CA ASP A 249 27.09 54.53 -9.95
C ASP A 249 26.03 53.42 -9.82
N GLU A 250 25.28 53.16 -10.90
CA GLU A 250 24.33 52.05 -10.99
C GLU A 250 25.05 50.69 -11.03
N MET A 251 26.18 50.64 -11.74
CA MET A 251 27.07 49.49 -11.84
C MET A 251 27.64 49.09 -10.47
N ASP A 252 28.19 50.05 -9.72
CA ASP A 252 28.71 49.83 -8.36
C ASP A 252 27.62 49.38 -7.38
N THR A 253 26.42 49.97 -7.50
CA THR A 253 25.26 49.59 -6.68
C THR A 253 24.81 48.16 -6.98
N MET A 254 24.85 47.75 -8.25
CA MET A 254 24.52 46.40 -8.70
C MET A 254 25.54 45.39 -8.19
N ALA A 255 26.84 45.62 -8.40
CA ALA A 255 27.92 44.76 -7.90
C ALA A 255 27.85 44.59 -6.38
N SER A 256 27.64 45.69 -5.64
CA SER A 256 27.43 45.68 -4.18
C SER A 256 26.22 44.84 -3.76
N THR A 257 25.16 44.80 -4.57
CA THR A 257 23.96 44.01 -4.29
C THR A 257 24.21 42.52 -4.46
N TYR A 258 24.87 42.10 -5.55
CA TYR A 258 25.24 40.71 -5.77
C TYR A 258 26.28 40.23 -4.74
N GLN A 259 27.27 41.06 -4.39
CA GLN A 259 28.24 40.75 -3.34
C GLN A 259 27.54 40.47 -1.99
N LYS A 260 26.57 41.30 -1.59
CA LYS A 260 25.77 41.08 -0.38
C LYS A 260 24.96 39.78 -0.44
N ARG A 261 24.42 39.41 -1.61
CA ARG A 261 23.67 38.15 -1.79
C ARG A 261 24.58 36.93 -1.61
N ILE A 262 25.78 36.94 -2.22
CA ILE A 262 26.78 35.87 -2.05
C ILE A 262 27.26 35.79 -0.59
N GLN A 263 27.51 36.93 0.06
CA GLN A 263 27.96 36.97 1.46
C GLN A 263 26.94 36.41 2.45
N LYS A 264 25.64 36.41 2.11
CA LYS A 264 24.59 35.78 2.94
C LYS A 264 24.67 34.24 2.89
N MET A 265 25.20 33.66 1.82
CA MET A 265 25.37 32.21 1.66
C MET A 265 26.63 31.71 2.37
N LYS A 266 26.74 31.96 3.68
CA LYS A 266 27.95 31.67 4.47
C LYS A 266 28.21 30.17 4.65
N GLU A 267 27.20 29.35 4.49
CA GLU A 267 27.28 27.90 4.69
C GLU A 267 27.98 27.15 3.55
N ILE A 268 28.16 27.82 2.40
CA ILE A 268 28.82 27.25 1.21
C ILE A 268 30.15 27.92 0.87
N LYS A 269 30.75 28.64 1.83
CA LYS A 269 32.02 29.37 1.62
C LYS A 269 33.16 28.49 1.15
N GLN A 270 33.15 27.22 1.55
CA GLN A 270 34.13 26.22 1.15
C GLN A 270 33.93 25.71 -0.29
N TRP A 271 32.82 26.04 -0.95
CA TRP A 271 32.57 25.58 -2.33
C TRP A 271 33.33 26.46 -3.34
N PRO A 272 34.01 25.85 -4.33
CA PRO A 272 34.72 26.61 -5.35
C PRO A 272 33.83 27.61 -6.12
N ILE A 273 32.58 27.24 -6.44
CA ILE A 273 31.59 28.13 -7.07
C ILE A 273 31.32 29.41 -6.27
N TRP A 274 31.29 29.33 -4.93
CA TRP A 274 31.08 30.50 -4.09
C TRP A 274 32.27 31.44 -4.15
N THR A 275 33.49 30.88 -4.07
CA THR A 275 34.74 31.65 -4.18
C THR A 275 34.85 32.31 -5.54
N ARG A 276 34.50 31.58 -6.60
CA ARG A 276 34.55 32.09 -7.97
C ARG A 276 33.52 33.20 -8.23
N ALA A 277 32.26 32.97 -7.89
CA ALA A 277 31.22 33.97 -8.07
C ALA A 277 31.50 35.25 -7.26
N LYS A 278 32.14 35.11 -6.08
CA LYS A 278 32.64 36.26 -5.33
C LYS A 278 33.76 36.98 -6.07
N GLN A 279 34.76 36.26 -6.57
CA GLN A 279 35.90 36.83 -7.30
C GLN A 279 35.45 37.54 -8.59
N ASP A 280 34.54 36.95 -9.36
CA ASP A 280 34.03 37.54 -10.62
C ASP A 280 33.28 38.87 -10.39
N ILE A 281 32.73 39.11 -9.19
CA ILE A 281 32.12 40.39 -8.78
C ILE A 281 33.15 41.36 -8.21
N GLU A 282 34.21 40.86 -7.54
CA GLU A 282 35.28 41.70 -7.00
C GLU A 282 36.25 42.19 -8.08
N ASP A 283 36.38 41.46 -9.18
CA ASP A 283 37.22 41.82 -10.35
C ASP A 283 36.49 42.72 -11.37
N PHE A 284 35.21 43.03 -11.12
CA PHE A 284 34.40 43.99 -11.87
C PHE A 284 34.96 45.41 -11.75
#